data_AF-A0A0N4WTA9-F1
#
_entry.id   AF-A0A0N4WTA9-F1
#
_cell.length_a   1.000
_cell.length_b   1.000
_cell.length_c   1.000
_cell.angle_alpha   90.00
_cell.angle_beta   90.00
_cell.angle_gamma   90.00
#
_symmetry.space_group_name_H-M   'P 1'
#
loop_
_entity.id
_entity.type
_entity.pdbx_description
1 polymer ?
#
loop_
_entity_poly.entity_id
_entity_poly.type
_entity_poly.pdbx_seq_one_letter_code
_entity_poly.pdbx_strand_id
1 'polypeptide(L)'
;MLLCCCWPVHKCVTVLSCFDTLIVAILTYKSLNLHWTTIFSFFFFLCFFICQLIATTFIILAHKRSIARYCYPRLALILGLIVCSGLACVIILIYFGGAQTSMTAFFFRVYEYFFGQIDDQEKAELKSELKLYAGAFFALALTFCVYSAFEFFLTRKFYQTLLGFAPIPQNDPTAPMQPAYNPDFAQTPGKIYPNL
;
A
#
# COMPACT_ATOMS: atom_id res chain seq x y z
N MET A 1 -14.88 0.82 -7.71
CA MET A 1 -14.71 2.23 -8.15
C MET A 1 -15.98 3.09 -7.98
N LEU A 2 -17.20 2.59 -8.23
CA LEU A 2 -18.46 3.36 -8.08
C LEU A 2 -18.91 3.67 -6.63
N LEU A 3 -18.48 2.88 -5.65
CA LEU A 3 -18.90 3.04 -4.25
C LEU A 3 -18.30 4.26 -3.52
N CYS A 4 -17.25 4.90 -4.06
CA CYS A 4 -16.58 6.03 -3.41
C CYS A 4 -16.97 7.41 -3.93
N CYS A 5 -17.90 7.51 -4.89
CA CYS A 5 -18.37 8.81 -5.38
C CYS A 5 -19.28 9.54 -4.38
N CYS A 6 -19.96 8.81 -3.48
CA CYS A 6 -20.94 9.37 -2.55
C CYS A 6 -20.52 9.31 -1.07
N TRP A 7 -19.37 8.71 -0.75
CA TRP A 7 -18.91 8.54 0.64
C TRP A 7 -17.75 9.48 0.97
N PRO A 8 -17.62 9.99 2.22
CA PRO A 8 -16.53 10.87 2.56
C PRO A 8 -15.21 10.09 2.50
N VAL A 9 -14.19 10.72 1.91
CA VAL A 9 -12.92 10.08 1.49
C VAL A 9 -12.27 9.25 2.61
N HIS A 10 -12.37 9.71 3.86
CA HIS A 10 -11.83 9.00 5.02
C HIS A 10 -12.48 7.62 5.27
N LYS A 11 -13.80 7.47 5.03
CA LYS A 11 -14.49 6.16 5.18
C LYS A 11 -14.05 5.21 4.08
N CYS A 12 -13.95 5.70 2.85
CA CYS A 12 -13.46 4.91 1.72
C CYS A 12 -12.05 4.37 1.94
N VAL A 13 -11.09 5.23 2.32
CA VAL A 13 -9.71 4.81 2.56
C VAL A 13 -9.60 3.82 3.71
N THR A 14 -10.41 4.00 4.77
CA THR A 14 -10.41 3.06 5.91
C THR A 14 -10.98 1.68 5.51
N VAL A 15 -12.09 1.65 4.78
CA VAL A 15 -12.71 0.40 4.32
C VAL A 15 -11.80 -0.35 3.36
N LEU A 16 -11.16 0.36 2.42
CA LEU A 16 -10.18 -0.23 1.50
C LEU A 16 -8.98 -0.82 2.26
N SER A 17 -8.45 -0.07 3.23
CA SER A 17 -7.36 -0.57 4.08
C SER A 17 -7.75 -1.80 4.90
N CYS A 18 -8.99 -1.86 5.40
CA CYS A 18 -9.50 -3.06 6.08
C CYS A 18 -9.66 -4.24 5.11
N PHE A 19 -10.16 -4.01 3.90
CA PHE A 19 -10.31 -5.05 2.90
C PHE A 19 -8.96 -5.65 2.51
N ASP A 20 -7.95 -4.80 2.33
CA ASP A 20 -6.57 -5.23 2.12
C ASP A 20 -6.03 -6.08 3.26
N THR A 21 -6.22 -5.65 4.52
CA THR A 21 -5.80 -6.45 5.68
C THR A 21 -6.48 -7.81 5.72
N LEU A 22 -7.75 -7.88 5.30
CA LEU A 22 -8.52 -9.12 5.27
C LEU A 22 -8.03 -10.05 4.16
N ILE A 23 -7.76 -9.53 2.96
CA ILE A 23 -7.17 -10.33 1.88
C ILE A 23 -5.83 -10.92 2.32
N VAL A 24 -4.95 -10.09 2.89
CA VAL A 24 -3.63 -10.55 3.35
C VAL A 24 -3.78 -11.57 4.49
N ALA A 25 -4.72 -11.38 5.41
CA ALA A 25 -5.00 -12.35 6.47
C ALA A 25 -5.42 -13.72 5.92
N ILE A 26 -6.29 -13.75 4.92
CA ILE A 26 -6.72 -14.99 4.26
C ILE A 26 -5.54 -15.67 3.56
N LEU A 27 -4.69 -14.90 2.88
CA LEU A 27 -3.49 -15.43 2.21
C LEU A 27 -2.49 -16.01 3.22
N THR A 28 -2.24 -15.31 4.34
CA THR A 28 -1.39 -15.81 5.43
C THR A 28 -1.97 -17.09 6.04
N TYR A 29 -3.28 -17.13 6.31
CA TYR A 29 -3.95 -18.33 6.81
C TYR A 29 -3.86 -19.52 5.84
N LYS A 30 -4.04 -19.28 4.54
CA LYS A 30 -3.91 -20.32 3.53
C LYS A 30 -2.46 -20.82 3.42
N SER A 31 -1.48 -19.94 3.57
CA SER A 31 -0.07 -20.32 3.55
C SER A 31 0.37 -21.19 4.73
N LEU A 32 -0.32 -21.10 5.89
CA LEU A 32 -0.11 -21.98 7.05
C LEU A 32 -0.49 -23.44 6.77
N ASN A 33 -1.42 -23.69 5.84
CA ASN A 33 -1.92 -25.02 5.52
C ASN A 33 -1.15 -25.70 4.36
N LEU A 34 -0.21 -25.01 3.71
CA LEU A 34 0.63 -25.59 2.65
C LEU A 34 1.96 -26.12 3.23
N HIS A 35 2.43 -27.23 2.66
CA HIS A 35 3.60 -28.05 3.02
C HIS A 35 4.86 -27.28 3.52
N TRP A 36 5.78 -27.97 4.20
CA TRP A 36 7.03 -27.42 4.78
C TRP A 36 7.92 -26.58 3.82
N THR A 37 7.79 -26.72 2.51
CA THR A 37 8.48 -25.90 1.50
C THR A 37 7.95 -24.46 1.40
N THR A 38 6.86 -24.14 2.11
CA THR A 38 6.15 -22.85 2.05
C THR A 38 6.50 -21.90 3.21
N ILE A 39 7.44 -22.28 4.06
CA ILE A 39 7.88 -21.49 5.24
C ILE A 39 8.35 -20.08 4.83
N PHE A 40 9.11 -19.97 3.74
CA PHE A 40 9.57 -18.67 3.24
C PHE A 40 8.41 -17.77 2.80
N SER A 41 7.42 -18.33 2.10
CA SER A 41 6.22 -17.61 1.71
C SER A 41 5.38 -17.19 2.93
N PHE A 42 5.29 -18.03 3.96
CA PHE A 42 4.59 -17.70 5.20
C PHE A 42 5.21 -16.49 5.91
N PHE A 43 6.53 -16.46 6.11
CA PHE A 43 7.21 -15.32 6.72
C PHE A 43 7.02 -14.03 5.92
N PHE A 44 7.04 -14.13 4.58
CA PHE A 44 6.79 -13.01 3.69
C PHE A 44 5.37 -12.44 3.88
N PHE A 45 4.35 -13.30 3.84
CA PHE A 45 2.95 -12.87 4.04
C PHE A 45 2.68 -12.37 5.46
N LEU A 46 3.34 -12.93 6.48
CA LEU A 46 3.22 -12.47 7.86
C LEU A 46 3.82 -11.06 8.04
N CYS A 47 5.01 -10.81 7.49
CA CYS A 47 5.61 -9.48 7.50
C CYS A 47 4.68 -8.46 6.82
N PHE A 48 4.16 -8.83 5.65
CA PHE A 48 3.22 -8.00 4.89
C PHE A 48 1.93 -7.74 5.68
N PHE A 49 1.40 -8.75 6.36
CA PHE A 49 0.23 -8.62 7.24
C PHE A 49 0.47 -7.60 8.36
N ILE A 50 1.61 -7.69 9.05
CA ILE A 50 1.98 -6.75 10.11
C ILE A 50 2.10 -5.33 9.54
N CYS A 51 2.75 -5.14 8.38
CA CYS A 51 2.83 -3.85 7.72
C CYS A 51 1.45 -3.28 7.35
N GLN A 52 0.53 -4.12 6.85
CA GLN A 52 -0.85 -3.73 6.52
C GLN A 52 -1.63 -3.31 7.77
N LEU A 53 -1.48 -4.05 8.88
CA LEU A 53 -2.13 -3.73 10.16
C LEU A 53 -1.63 -2.40 10.73
N ILE A 54 -0.32 -2.19 10.73
CA ILE A 54 0.30 -0.94 11.18
C ILE A 54 -0.21 0.23 10.32
N ALA A 55 -0.18 0.09 8.99
CA ALA A 55 -0.66 1.11 8.08
C ALA A 55 -2.15 1.45 8.28
N THR A 56 -2.99 0.43 8.52
CA THR A 56 -4.43 0.61 8.77
C THR A 56 -4.67 1.33 10.09
N THR A 57 -3.94 0.97 11.14
CA THR A 57 -4.02 1.63 12.46
C THR A 57 -3.65 3.11 12.35
N PHE A 58 -2.59 3.42 11.60
CA PHE A 58 -2.17 4.80 11.37
C PHE A 58 -3.18 5.64 10.58
N ILE A 59 -3.90 5.06 9.62
CA ILE A 59 -5.00 5.76 8.91
C ILE A 59 -6.15 6.09 9.88
N ILE A 60 -6.52 5.17 10.76
CA ILE A 60 -7.56 5.41 11.77
C ILE A 60 -7.13 6.51 12.75
N LEU A 61 -5.86 6.48 13.17
CA LEU A 61 -5.27 7.53 14.03
C LEU A 61 -5.17 8.88 13.32
N ALA A 62 -4.85 8.90 12.02
CA ALA A 62 -4.78 10.12 11.21
C ALA A 62 -6.12 10.85 11.19
N HIS A 63 -7.23 10.09 11.10
CA HIS A 63 -8.57 10.66 11.19
C HIS A 63 -8.88 11.19 12.61
N LYS A 64 -8.59 10.40 13.66
CA LYS A 64 -8.91 10.80 15.04
C LYS A 64 -8.12 12.01 15.54
N ARG A 65 -6.86 12.15 15.13
CA ARG A 65 -5.97 13.24 15.56
C ARG A 65 -5.81 14.36 14.54
N SER A 66 -6.46 14.26 13.37
CA SER A 66 -6.34 15.22 12.26
C SER A 66 -4.89 15.58 11.88
N ILE A 67 -3.96 14.63 11.99
CA ILE A 67 -2.54 14.84 11.66
C ILE A 67 -2.22 14.12 10.35
N ALA A 68 -1.90 14.89 9.31
CA ALA A 68 -1.60 14.37 7.97
C ALA A 68 -0.39 13.42 7.93
N ARG A 69 0.57 13.59 8.85
CA ARG A 69 1.83 12.81 8.89
C ARG A 69 1.61 11.31 9.11
N TYR A 70 0.51 10.92 9.75
CA TYR A 70 0.16 9.51 9.96
C TYR A 70 -0.31 8.79 8.70
N CYS A 71 -0.59 9.49 7.58
CA CYS A 71 -0.91 8.84 6.31
C CYS A 71 0.33 8.34 5.54
N TYR A 72 1.54 8.81 5.90
CA TYR A 72 2.78 8.45 5.21
C TYR A 72 3.10 6.95 5.16
N PRO A 73 2.99 6.17 6.27
CA PRO A 73 3.28 4.73 6.23
C PRO A 73 2.38 3.97 5.24
N ARG A 74 1.09 4.34 5.14
CA ARG A 74 0.16 3.75 4.17
C ARG A 74 0.51 4.13 2.73
N LEU A 75 0.85 5.39 2.48
CA LEU A 75 1.27 5.86 1.15
C LEU A 75 2.54 5.15 0.67
N ALA A 76 3.54 5.01 1.55
CA ALA A 76 4.78 4.30 1.24
C ALA A 76 4.53 2.82 0.91
N LEU A 77 3.66 2.16 1.68
CA LEU A 77 3.29 0.76 1.46
C LEU A 77 2.57 0.56 0.12
N ILE A 78 1.58 1.41 -0.21
CA ILE A 78 0.88 1.35 -1.50
C ILE A 78 1.85 1.62 -2.66
N LEU A 79 2.75 2.61 -2.52
CA LEU A 79 3.73 2.92 -3.56
C LEU A 79 4.66 1.72 -3.83
N GLY A 80 5.14 1.06 -2.78
CA GLY A 80 5.94 -0.16 -2.91
C GLY A 80 5.20 -1.28 -3.65
N LEU A 81 3.90 -1.44 -3.39
CA LEU A 81 3.06 -2.41 -4.10
C LEU A 81 2.86 -2.10 -5.57
N ILE A 82 2.69 -0.82 -5.92
CA ILE A 82 2.61 -0.38 -7.32
C ILE A 82 3.92 -0.68 -8.04
N VAL A 83 5.07 -0.37 -7.43
CA VAL A 83 6.38 -0.65 -8.03
C VAL A 83 6.60 -2.14 -8.23
N CYS A 84 6.30 -2.95 -7.21
CA CYS A 84 6.46 -4.40 -7.27
C CYS A 84 5.55 -5.04 -8.34
N SER A 85 4.27 -4.66 -8.38
CA SER A 85 3.32 -5.15 -9.37
C SER A 85 3.63 -4.66 -10.79
N GLY A 86 4.08 -3.41 -10.95
CA GLY A 86 4.55 -2.87 -12.21
C GLY A 86 5.77 -3.64 -12.74
N LEU A 87 6.75 -3.93 -11.90
CA LEU A 87 7.92 -4.72 -12.27
C LEU A 87 7.53 -6.16 -12.68
N ALA A 88 6.61 -6.79 -11.95
CA ALA A 88 6.05 -8.09 -12.32
C ALA A 88 5.38 -8.04 -13.71
N CYS A 89 4.58 -7.01 -14.00
CA CYS A 89 3.97 -6.82 -15.31
C CYS A 89 5.02 -6.71 -16.42
N VAL A 90 6.09 -5.92 -16.19
CA VAL A 90 7.19 -5.76 -17.17
C VAL A 90 7.89 -7.09 -17.42
N ILE A 91 8.19 -7.88 -16.38
CA ILE A 91 8.83 -9.20 -16.53
C ILE A 91 7.96 -10.13 -17.38
N ILE A 92 6.65 -10.12 -17.16
CA ILE A 92 5.73 -10.98 -17.94
C ILE A 92 5.58 -10.48 -19.38
N LEU A 93 5.61 -9.16 -19.61
CA LEU A 93 5.64 -8.61 -20.96
C LEU A 93 6.91 -9.02 -21.69
N ILE A 94 8.07 -9.05 -21.03
CA ILE A 94 9.32 -9.56 -21.59
C ILE A 94 9.20 -11.07 -21.89
N TYR A 95 8.55 -11.83 -21.00
CA TYR A 95 8.26 -13.25 -21.21
C TYR A 95 7.47 -13.49 -22.50
N PHE A 96 6.38 -12.73 -22.74
CA PHE A 96 5.58 -12.85 -23.96
C PHE A 96 6.20 -12.14 -25.18
N GLY A 97 7.07 -11.15 -24.97
CA GLY A 97 7.69 -10.33 -26.01
C GLY A 97 8.89 -10.95 -26.72
N GLY A 98 9.30 -12.17 -26.34
CA GLY A 98 10.32 -12.94 -27.06
C GLY A 98 11.30 -13.71 -26.18
N ALA A 99 11.37 -13.43 -24.87
CA ALA A 99 12.25 -14.15 -23.95
C ALA A 99 11.66 -15.49 -23.45
N GLN A 100 10.48 -15.89 -23.96
CA GLN A 100 9.73 -17.04 -23.48
C GLN A 100 10.60 -18.30 -23.38
N THR A 101 11.37 -18.61 -24.42
CA THR A 101 12.18 -19.84 -24.51
C THR A 101 13.28 -19.86 -23.45
N SER A 102 13.97 -18.74 -23.24
CA SER A 102 15.05 -18.64 -22.25
C SER A 102 14.51 -18.68 -20.81
N MET A 103 13.42 -17.98 -20.54
CA MET A 103 12.82 -17.95 -19.20
C MET A 103 12.20 -19.29 -18.83
N THR A 104 11.51 -19.95 -19.78
CA THR A 104 10.95 -21.28 -19.56
C THR A 104 12.04 -22.31 -19.28
N ALA A 105 13.15 -22.27 -20.03
CA ALA A 105 14.31 -23.14 -19.79
C ALA A 105 14.94 -22.90 -18.40
N PHE A 106 15.01 -21.64 -17.95
CA PHE A 106 15.46 -21.32 -16.59
C PHE A 106 14.53 -21.90 -15.53
N PHE A 107 13.21 -21.75 -15.68
CA PHE A 107 12.23 -22.32 -14.76
C PHE A 107 12.34 -23.85 -14.67
N PHE A 108 12.51 -24.53 -15.80
CA PHE A 108 12.73 -25.98 -15.80
C PHE A 108 14.02 -26.40 -15.12
N ARG A 109 15.13 -25.67 -15.32
CA ARG A 109 16.39 -25.97 -14.62
C ARG A 109 16.25 -25.83 -13.10
N VAL A 110 15.54 -24.79 -12.64
CA VAL A 110 15.26 -24.59 -11.21
C VAL A 110 14.36 -25.71 -10.69
N TYR A 111 13.31 -26.07 -11.44
CA TYR A 111 12.42 -27.14 -11.05
C TYR A 111 13.15 -28.49 -10.96
N GLU A 112 13.95 -28.85 -11.97
CA GLU A 112 14.75 -30.07 -11.99
C GLU A 112 15.75 -30.13 -10.83
N TYR A 113 16.30 -28.98 -10.41
CA TYR A 113 17.16 -28.89 -9.24
C TYR A 113 16.44 -29.25 -7.93
N PHE A 114 15.18 -28.87 -7.79
CA PHE A 114 14.40 -29.14 -6.57
C PHE A 114 13.64 -30.47 -6.58
N PHE A 115 13.20 -30.95 -7.75
CA PHE A 115 12.26 -32.08 -7.88
C PHE A 115 12.82 -33.26 -8.70
N GLY A 116 14.02 -33.16 -9.28
CA GLY A 116 14.62 -34.21 -10.10
C GLY A 116 14.29 -34.11 -11.59
N GLN A 117 14.78 -35.07 -12.39
CA GLN A 117 14.59 -35.06 -13.85
C GLN A 117 13.12 -35.25 -14.24
N ILE A 118 12.67 -34.45 -15.19
CA ILE A 118 11.31 -34.47 -15.76
C ILE A 118 11.38 -35.09 -17.16
N ASP A 119 10.39 -35.91 -17.51
CA ASP A 119 10.28 -36.52 -18.83
C ASP A 119 9.97 -35.48 -19.94
N ASP A 120 10.33 -35.78 -21.19
CA ASP A 120 10.15 -34.84 -22.31
C ASP A 120 8.67 -34.60 -22.64
N GLN A 121 7.79 -35.57 -22.37
CA GLN A 121 6.35 -35.41 -22.55
C GLN A 121 5.76 -34.48 -21.48
N GLU A 122 6.17 -34.62 -20.21
CA GLU A 122 5.79 -33.73 -19.11
C GLU A 122 6.28 -32.30 -19.34
N LYS A 123 7.49 -32.12 -19.89
CA LYS A 123 8.02 -30.78 -20.25
C LYS A 123 7.16 -30.04 -21.26
N ALA A 124 6.59 -30.74 -22.23
CA ALA A 124 5.72 -30.13 -23.24
C ALA A 124 4.40 -29.65 -22.62
N GLU A 125 3.83 -30.45 -21.71
CA GLU A 125 2.62 -30.10 -20.96
C GLU A 125 2.86 -28.94 -20.01
N LEU A 126 3.91 -29.02 -19.17
CA LEU A 126 4.29 -27.94 -18.24
C LEU A 126 4.55 -26.61 -18.96
N LYS A 127 5.10 -26.64 -20.17
CA LYS A 127 5.34 -25.42 -20.96
C LYS A 127 4.04 -24.74 -21.35
N SER A 128 3.01 -25.53 -21.69
CA SER A 128 1.68 -25.02 -22.04
C SER A 128 0.98 -24.44 -20.81
N GLU A 129 1.05 -25.13 -19.67
CA GLU A 129 0.51 -24.66 -18.40
C GLU A 129 1.20 -23.39 -17.92
N LEU A 130 2.53 -23.34 -17.99
CA LEU A 130 3.32 -22.17 -17.57
C LEU A 130 2.92 -20.92 -18.36
N LYS A 131 2.61 -21.07 -19.65
CA LYS A 131 2.12 -19.95 -20.48
C LYS A 131 0.75 -19.47 -20.00
N LEU A 132 -0.15 -20.40 -19.65
CA LEU A 132 -1.47 -20.08 -19.13
C LEU A 132 -1.38 -19.41 -17.75
N TYR A 133 -0.54 -19.92 -16.85
CA TYR A 133 -0.25 -19.31 -15.56
C TYR A 133 0.37 -17.93 -15.70
N ALA A 134 1.32 -17.74 -16.62
CA ALA A 134 1.91 -16.42 -16.88
C ALA A 134 0.85 -15.41 -17.37
N GLY A 135 -0.07 -15.84 -18.25
CA GLY A 135 -1.18 -15.00 -18.71
C GLY A 135 -2.16 -14.64 -17.58
N ALA A 136 -2.56 -15.62 -16.76
CA ALA A 136 -3.41 -15.38 -15.60
C ALA A 136 -2.74 -14.45 -14.59
N PHE A 137 -1.44 -14.66 -14.33
CA PHE A 137 -0.65 -13.84 -13.42
C PHE A 137 -0.49 -12.41 -13.94
N PHE A 138 -0.38 -12.22 -15.26
CA PHE A 138 -0.38 -10.89 -15.87
C PHE A 138 -1.70 -10.14 -15.64
N ALA A 139 -2.84 -10.80 -15.89
CA ALA A 139 -4.15 -10.20 -15.67
C ALA A 139 -4.37 -9.82 -14.20
N LEU A 140 -3.94 -10.68 -13.27
CA LEU A 140 -3.97 -10.43 -11.84
C LEU A 140 -3.06 -9.24 -11.45
N ALA A 141 -1.81 -9.24 -11.91
CA ALA A 141 -0.85 -8.18 -11.61
C ALA A 141 -1.30 -6.82 -12.16
N LEU A 142 -1.88 -6.79 -13.37
CA LEU A 142 -2.44 -5.59 -13.98
C LEU A 142 -3.64 -5.07 -13.17
N THR A 143 -4.58 -5.96 -12.83
CA THR A 143 -5.76 -5.59 -12.03
C THR A 143 -5.35 -5.05 -10.66
N PHE A 144 -4.36 -5.70 -10.03
CA PHE A 144 -3.81 -5.27 -8.76
C PHE A 144 -3.10 -3.92 -8.87
N CYS A 145 -2.33 -3.69 -9.94
CA CYS A 145 -1.68 -2.39 -10.19
C CYS A 145 -2.69 -1.25 -10.34
N VAL A 146 -3.77 -1.47 -11.11
CA VAL A 146 -4.85 -0.48 -11.26
C VAL A 146 -5.57 -0.23 -9.93
N TYR A 147 -5.82 -1.29 -9.16
CA TYR A 147 -6.40 -1.18 -7.82
C TYR A 147 -5.51 -0.35 -6.88
N SER A 148 -4.21 -0.66 -6.80
CA SER A 148 -3.26 0.06 -5.96
C SER A 148 -3.09 1.52 -6.40
N ALA A 149 -3.11 1.81 -7.70
CA ALA A 149 -3.09 3.19 -8.20
C ALA A 149 -4.32 3.99 -7.77
N PHE A 150 -5.49 3.35 -7.77
CA PHE A 150 -6.72 3.94 -7.26
C PHE A 150 -6.66 4.19 -5.75
N GLU A 151 -6.18 3.22 -4.97
CA GLU A 151 -5.97 3.41 -3.53
C GLU A 151 -5.01 4.56 -3.22
N PHE A 152 -3.92 4.66 -3.99
CA PHE A 152 -2.93 5.71 -3.85
C PHE A 152 -3.56 7.08 -4.09
N PHE A 153 -4.37 7.23 -5.14
CA PHE A 153 -5.09 8.46 -5.44
C PHE A 153 -6.02 8.87 -4.29
N LEU A 154 -6.81 7.93 -3.76
CA LEU A 154 -7.71 8.20 -2.64
C LEU A 154 -6.95 8.59 -1.36
N THR A 155 -5.88 7.87 -1.04
CA THR A 155 -5.06 8.13 0.15
C THR A 155 -4.35 9.48 0.04
N ARG A 156 -3.89 9.86 -1.17
CA ARG A 156 -3.32 11.18 -1.43
C ARG A 156 -4.35 12.30 -1.30
N LYS A 157 -5.58 12.09 -1.78
CA LYS A 157 -6.68 13.04 -1.61
C LYS A 157 -7.06 13.22 -0.13
N PHE A 158 -7.06 12.12 0.64
CA PHE A 158 -7.26 12.16 2.09
C PHE A 158 -6.15 12.95 2.80
N TYR A 159 -4.89 12.70 2.43
CA TYR A 159 -3.74 13.46 2.95
C TYR A 159 -3.86 14.97 2.68
N GLN A 160 -4.24 15.37 1.47
CA GLN A 160 -4.46 16.79 1.13
C GLN A 160 -5.62 17.40 1.93
N THR A 161 -6.68 16.64 2.17
CA THR A 161 -7.82 17.11 2.97
C THR A 161 -7.40 17.35 4.42
N LEU A 162 -6.52 16.50 4.97
CA LEU A 162 -5.96 16.67 6.32
C LEU A 162 -4.99 17.85 6.43
N LEU A 163 -4.23 18.19 5.37
CA LEU A 163 -3.36 19.36 5.34
C LEU A 163 -4.13 20.69 5.37
N GLY A 164 -5.36 20.70 4.84
CA GLY A 164 -6.26 21.86 4.90
C GLY A 164 -6.85 22.12 6.29
N PHE A 165 -6.76 21.14 7.21
CA PHE A 165 -7.07 21.34 8.62
C PHE A 165 -5.80 21.84 9.32
N ALA A 166 -5.71 23.16 9.50
CA ALA A 166 -4.76 23.71 10.46
C ALA A 166 -5.05 23.07 11.84
N PRO A 167 -4.05 22.49 12.52
CA PRO A 167 -4.27 21.98 13.87
C PRO A 167 -4.70 23.17 14.72
N ILE A 168 -5.88 23.06 15.35
CA ILE A 168 -6.25 23.99 16.43
C ILE A 168 -5.10 23.87 17.45
N PRO A 169 -4.38 24.96 17.75
CA PRO A 169 -3.33 24.89 18.75
C PRO A 169 -3.98 24.35 20.04
N GLN A 170 -3.46 23.23 20.53
CA GLN A 170 -3.73 22.81 21.90
C GLN A 170 -3.02 23.84 22.79
N ASN A 171 -3.66 25.00 22.97
CA ASN A 171 -3.27 25.90 24.03
C ASN A 171 -3.44 25.12 25.33
N ASP A 172 -2.32 24.85 25.98
CA ASP A 172 -2.32 24.51 27.40
C ASP A 172 -3.20 25.54 28.12
N PRO A 173 -4.17 25.12 28.94
CA PRO A 173 -5.09 26.02 29.62
C PRO A 173 -4.42 26.95 30.65
N THR A 174 -3.09 26.92 30.77
CA THR A 174 -2.30 27.67 31.76
C THR A 174 -1.34 28.69 31.15
N ALA A 175 -1.21 28.79 29.82
CA ALA A 175 -0.36 29.81 29.20
C ALA A 175 -1.18 31.08 28.90
N PRO A 176 -0.74 32.28 29.31
CA PRO A 176 -1.43 33.51 28.95
C PRO A 176 -1.44 33.65 27.42
N MET A 177 -2.63 33.80 26.85
CA MET A 177 -2.85 33.97 25.41
C MET A 177 -1.94 35.08 24.88
N GLN A 178 -0.89 34.72 24.14
CA GLN A 178 -0.27 35.69 23.26
C GLN A 178 -1.25 35.92 22.10
N PRO A 179 -1.78 37.15 21.92
CA PRO A 179 -2.67 37.42 20.83
C PRO A 179 -1.95 37.16 19.50
N ALA A 180 -2.65 36.51 18.58
CA ALA A 180 -2.14 36.22 17.24
C ALA A 180 -1.67 37.52 16.58
N TYR A 181 -0.44 37.52 16.06
CA TYR A 181 0.13 38.64 15.32
C TYR A 181 -0.72 38.90 14.07
N ASN A 182 -1.52 39.97 14.11
CA ASN A 182 -2.33 40.42 12.98
C ASN A 182 -1.58 41.54 12.25
N PRO A 183 -1.10 41.32 11.02
CA PRO A 183 -0.36 42.33 10.26
C PRO A 183 -1.22 43.55 9.87
N ASP A 184 -2.54 43.43 9.90
CA ASP A 184 -3.47 44.52 9.58
C ASP A 184 -3.73 45.47 10.77
N PHE A 185 -3.28 45.11 11.98
CA PHE A 185 -3.36 45.94 13.18
C PHE A 185 -1.94 46.20 13.72
N ALA A 186 -1.09 46.83 12.92
CA ALA A 186 0.10 47.50 13.42
C ALA A 186 -0.34 48.74 14.23
N GLN A 187 -0.79 48.53 15.46
CA GLN A 187 -1.02 49.63 16.40
C GLN A 187 0.30 50.35 16.67
N THR A 188 0.32 51.64 16.32
CA THR A 188 1.36 52.61 16.67
C THR A 188 1.65 52.60 18.18
N PRO A 189 2.91 52.78 18.62
CA PRO A 189 3.29 52.62 20.01
C PRO A 189 2.66 53.73 20.86
N GLY A 190 1.72 53.37 21.72
CA GLY A 190 0.94 54.32 22.50
C GLY A 190 0.78 53.92 23.96
N LYS A 191 1.67 54.47 24.79
CA LYS A 191 1.59 54.70 26.25
C LYS A 191 1.90 53.52 27.19
N ILE A 192 3.08 53.64 27.80
CA ILE A 192 3.49 53.06 29.08
C ILE A 192 2.62 53.69 30.18
N TYR A 193 2.00 52.88 31.03
CA TYR A 193 1.51 53.35 32.33
C TYR A 193 2.51 52.90 33.41
N PRO A 194 3.06 53.82 34.22
CA PRO A 194 3.92 53.45 35.34
C PRO A 194 3.07 52.96 36.53
N ASN A 195 3.73 52.13 37.33
CA ASN A 195 3.25 51.47 38.55
C ASN A 195 2.28 52.27 39.43
N LEU A 196 1.26 51.57 39.96
CA LEU A 196 0.81 51.72 41.34
C LEU A 196 0.39 50.35 41.90
#